data_AF-A0AAN0XZN4-F1
#
_entry.id   AF-A0AAN0XZN4-F1
#
_cell.length_a   1.000
_cell.length_b   1.000
_cell.length_c   1.000
_cell.angle_alpha   90.00
_cell.angle_beta   90.00
_cell.angle_gamma   90.00
#
_symmetry.space_group_name_H-M   'P 1'
#
loop_
_entity.id
_entity.type
_entity.pdbx_description
1 polymer ?
#
loop_
_entity_poly.entity_id
_entity_poly.type
_entity_poly.pdbx_seq_one_letter_code
_entity_poly.pdbx_strand_id
1 'polypeptide(L)'
;MSIKIFIRNDLDMPLGKMIAQAAHALNAAYLARFYATTSSSKVILTPTIELAKHIINRQSLPFTLIFGDEQCIRNNAESDSALIRDAGRTVFTQPTLTASWDALDLGPTTAIEDRLKFSVGDIPFKQPIIVNRQNPHLTPELAIQAGARLSTDVFLSQIDDFGNIHLAKGSPLLEYLTNGFGKTVIGTKRTAHHIKTVEHIIDGEGGTPFETQIGEIQAVSVFAPIASGKIEEYTKTKLTRLLDSL
;
A
#
# COMPACT_ATOMS: atom_id res chain seq x y z
N MET A 1 8.85 13.54 -14.40
CA MET A 1 7.89 12.43 -14.51
C MET A 1 7.77 11.82 -13.12
N SER A 2 6.60 11.93 -12.51
CA SER A 2 6.34 11.40 -11.17
C SER A 2 4.85 11.19 -11.01
N ILE A 3 4.46 10.01 -10.53
CA ILE A 3 3.09 9.75 -10.09
C ILE A 3 2.73 10.78 -9.02
N LYS A 4 1.52 11.32 -9.05
CA LYS A 4 1.03 12.21 -7.99
C LYS A 4 -0.03 11.47 -7.18
N ILE A 5 0.14 11.47 -5.88
CA ILE A 5 -0.84 10.93 -4.94
C ILE A 5 -1.41 12.10 -4.16
N PHE A 6 -2.72 12.29 -4.26
CA PHE A 6 -3.43 13.34 -3.54
C PHE A 6 -4.06 12.74 -2.29
N ILE A 7 -3.82 13.33 -1.13
CA ILE A 7 -4.34 12.86 0.16
C ILE A 7 -5.10 13.99 0.81
N ARG A 8 -6.30 13.69 1.32
CA ARG A 8 -7.04 14.68 2.09
C ARG A 8 -6.32 15.05 3.37
N ASN A 9 -6.19 16.34 3.65
CA ASN A 9 -5.65 16.84 4.91
C ASN A 9 -6.65 17.69 5.71
N ASP A 10 -7.84 17.91 5.15
CA ASP A 10 -9.01 18.50 5.81
C ASP A 10 -9.80 17.49 6.64
N LEU A 11 -9.41 16.21 6.58
CA LEU A 11 -9.86 15.15 7.44
C LEU A 11 -8.84 14.96 8.57
N ASP A 12 -9.31 14.81 9.81
CA ASP A 12 -8.49 14.46 10.97
C ASP A 12 -8.00 13.00 10.88
N MET A 13 -7.23 12.69 9.83
CA MET A 13 -6.71 11.36 9.56
C MET A 13 -5.44 11.12 10.36
N PRO A 14 -5.36 10.05 11.17
CA PRO A 14 -4.12 9.67 11.82
C PRO A 14 -3.06 9.31 10.77
N LEU A 15 -1.77 9.48 11.10
CA LEU A 15 -0.66 9.27 10.17
C LEU A 15 -0.66 7.87 9.56
N GLY A 16 -0.99 6.83 10.35
CA GLY A 16 -1.12 5.47 9.85
C GLY A 16 -2.21 5.32 8.78
N LYS A 17 -3.32 6.07 8.90
CA LYS A 17 -4.36 6.10 7.88
C LYS A 17 -3.86 6.81 6.62
N MET A 18 -3.16 7.94 6.75
CA MET A 18 -2.56 8.63 5.59
C MET A 18 -1.59 7.73 4.84
N ILE A 19 -0.69 7.02 5.53
CA ILE A 19 0.20 6.00 4.93
C ILE A 19 -0.61 4.95 4.19
N ALA A 20 -1.66 4.40 4.83
CA ALA A 20 -2.47 3.35 4.24
C ALA A 20 -3.22 3.79 2.98
N GLN A 21 -3.73 5.03 2.95
CA GLN A 21 -4.44 5.60 1.80
C GLN A 21 -3.49 5.95 0.66
N ALA A 22 -2.32 6.51 0.97
CA ALA A 22 -1.27 6.76 -0.01
C ALA A 22 -0.84 5.47 -0.71
N ALA A 23 -0.59 4.44 0.10
CA ALA A 23 -0.22 3.11 -0.38
C ALA A 23 -1.35 2.45 -1.19
N HIS A 24 -2.62 2.67 -0.81
CA HIS A 24 -3.76 2.20 -1.59
C HIS A 24 -3.79 2.89 -2.96
N ALA A 25 -3.75 4.23 -2.99
CA ALA A 25 -3.78 5.00 -4.23
C ALA A 25 -2.64 4.61 -5.17
N LEU A 26 -1.42 4.45 -4.65
CA LEU A 26 -0.27 4.02 -5.45
C LEU A 26 -0.44 2.58 -5.98
N ASN A 27 -0.83 1.62 -5.13
CA ASN A 27 -1.08 0.25 -5.59
C ASN A 27 -2.20 0.18 -6.64
N ALA A 28 -3.27 0.95 -6.47
CA ALA A 28 -4.38 1.02 -7.40
C ALA A 28 -3.97 1.67 -8.73
N ALA A 29 -3.13 2.72 -8.68
CA ALA A 29 -2.56 3.34 -9.88
C ALA A 29 -1.80 2.33 -10.72
N TYR A 30 -0.94 1.52 -10.11
CA TYR A 30 -0.23 0.43 -10.79
C TYR A 30 -1.19 -0.64 -11.29
N LEU A 31 -2.08 -1.16 -10.43
CA LEU A 31 -3.00 -2.25 -10.77
C LEU A 31 -3.93 -1.89 -11.93
N ALA A 32 -4.32 -0.62 -12.07
CA ALA A 32 -5.13 -0.13 -13.17
C ALA A 32 -4.44 -0.23 -14.55
N ARG A 33 -3.11 -0.43 -14.60
CA ARG A 33 -2.32 -0.69 -15.81
C ARG A 33 -1.97 -2.17 -16.01
N PHE A 34 -2.71 -3.08 -15.36
CA PHE A 34 -2.61 -4.51 -15.64
C PHE A 34 -3.90 -5.06 -16.25
N TYR A 35 -3.75 -5.92 -17.25
CA TYR A 35 -4.78 -6.84 -17.72
C TYR A 35 -4.81 -8.06 -16.81
N ALA A 36 -6.00 -8.48 -16.38
CA ALA A 36 -6.18 -9.65 -15.52
C ALA A 36 -6.79 -10.82 -16.29
N THR A 37 -5.99 -11.87 -16.52
CA THR A 37 -6.49 -13.13 -17.08
C THR A 37 -6.74 -14.13 -15.95
N THR A 38 -7.97 -14.61 -15.83
CA THR A 38 -8.35 -15.57 -14.79
C THR A 38 -8.51 -16.96 -15.36
N SER A 39 -7.88 -17.94 -14.71
CA SER A 39 -8.07 -19.37 -14.93
C SER A 39 -8.63 -20.03 -13.67
N SER A 40 -8.89 -21.34 -13.75
CA SER A 40 -9.40 -22.12 -12.60
C SER A 40 -8.45 -22.15 -11.41
N SER A 41 -7.13 -22.09 -11.63
CA SER A 41 -6.13 -22.24 -10.56
C SER A 41 -5.31 -20.98 -10.28
N LYS A 42 -5.25 -20.03 -11.22
CA LYS A 42 -4.45 -18.81 -11.08
C LYS A 42 -5.06 -17.60 -11.75
N VAL A 43 -4.63 -16.43 -11.31
CA VAL A 43 -4.81 -15.13 -11.97
C VAL A 43 -3.45 -14.68 -12.49
N ILE A 44 -3.41 -14.17 -13.71
CA ILE A 44 -2.22 -13.57 -14.32
C ILE A 44 -2.49 -12.09 -14.51
N LEU A 45 -1.62 -11.24 -13.97
CA LEU A 45 -1.64 -9.81 -14.25
C LEU A 45 -0.55 -9.51 -15.28
N THR A 46 -0.95 -9.00 -16.43
CA THR A 46 -0.05 -8.61 -17.53
C THR A 46 -0.03 -7.10 -17.66
N PRO A 47 1.13 -6.43 -17.56
CA PRO A 47 1.21 -4.98 -17.61
C PRO A 47 0.88 -4.45 -19.01
N THR A 48 0.44 -3.20 -19.09
CA THR A 48 0.45 -2.46 -20.36
C THR A 48 1.88 -2.28 -20.87
N ILE A 49 2.02 -1.98 -22.17
CA ILE A 49 3.33 -1.77 -22.81
C ILE A 49 4.08 -0.60 -22.14
N GLU A 50 3.37 0.46 -21.77
CA GLU A 50 3.92 1.61 -21.07
C GLU A 50 4.40 1.22 -19.68
N LEU A 51 3.56 0.55 -18.88
CA LEU A 51 3.95 0.13 -17.55
C LEU A 51 5.15 -0.83 -17.57
N ALA A 52 5.18 -1.77 -18.51
CA ALA A 52 6.26 -2.75 -18.66
C ALA A 52 7.65 -2.10 -18.80
N LYS A 53 7.73 -0.91 -19.43
CA LYS A 53 8.99 -0.15 -19.56
C LYS A 53 9.53 0.35 -18.21
N HIS A 54 8.68 0.48 -17.21
CA HIS A 54 9.00 1.10 -15.92
C HIS A 54 9.24 0.09 -14.79
N ILE A 55 8.60 -1.07 -14.85
CA ILE A 55 8.62 -2.08 -13.76
C ILE A 55 9.73 -3.13 -13.92
N ILE A 56 10.66 -2.93 -14.84
CA ILE A 56 11.79 -3.86 -15.11
C ILE A 56 12.62 -4.11 -13.85
N ASN A 57 12.80 -3.07 -13.02
CA ASN A 57 13.56 -3.15 -11.78
C ASN A 57 12.75 -3.68 -10.60
N ARG A 58 11.49 -4.09 -10.81
CA ARG A 58 10.57 -4.59 -9.76
C ARG A 58 10.41 -3.62 -8.59
N GLN A 59 10.49 -2.33 -8.87
CA GLN A 59 10.39 -1.23 -7.93
C GLN A 59 9.43 -0.18 -8.45
N SER A 60 8.74 0.47 -7.54
CA SER A 60 7.86 1.60 -7.82
C SER A 60 8.67 2.83 -8.23
N LEU A 61 8.08 3.61 -9.14
CA LEU A 61 8.61 4.88 -9.57
C LEU A 61 8.48 5.92 -8.44
N PRO A 62 9.33 6.95 -8.45
CA PRO A 62 9.15 8.10 -7.58
C PRO A 62 7.76 8.72 -7.76
N PHE A 63 7.16 9.11 -6.64
CA PHE A 63 5.89 9.79 -6.63
C PHE A 63 5.94 11.00 -5.69
N THR A 64 5.03 11.94 -5.90
CA THR A 64 4.88 13.13 -5.08
C THR A 64 3.59 13.06 -4.28
N LEU A 65 3.64 13.58 -3.06
CA LEU A 65 2.46 13.73 -2.21
C LEU A 65 1.93 15.15 -2.35
N ILE A 66 0.62 15.26 -2.53
CA ILE A 66 -0.08 16.54 -2.57
C ILE A 66 -1.21 16.48 -1.56
N PHE A 67 -1.16 17.35 -0.56
CA PHE A 67 -2.19 17.45 0.46
C PHE A 67 -3.21 18.53 0.08
N GLY A 68 -4.49 18.22 0.22
CA GLY A 68 -5.56 19.17 -0.12
C GLY A 68 -6.93 18.76 0.42
N ASP A 69 -7.95 19.55 0.10
CA ASP A 69 -9.34 19.27 0.44
C ASP A 69 -10.01 18.32 -0.55
N GLU A 70 -11.29 18.00 -0.33
CA GLU A 70 -12.05 17.14 -1.24
C GLU A 70 -12.06 17.64 -2.69
N GLN A 71 -12.15 18.96 -2.91
CA GLN A 71 -12.20 19.54 -4.25
C GLN A 71 -10.86 19.36 -4.97
N CYS A 72 -9.74 19.53 -4.25
CA CYS A 72 -8.40 19.25 -4.73
C CYS A 72 -8.28 17.80 -5.22
N ILE A 73 -8.74 16.82 -4.43
CA ILE A 73 -8.73 15.39 -4.79
C ILE A 73 -9.51 15.14 -6.08
N ARG A 74 -10.73 15.69 -6.18
CA ARG A 74 -11.63 15.46 -7.32
C ARG A 74 -11.11 16.09 -8.61
N ASN A 75 -10.60 17.31 -8.53
CA ASN A 75 -10.14 18.07 -9.71
C ASN A 75 -8.87 17.49 -10.33
N ASN A 76 -8.08 16.75 -9.56
CA ASN A 76 -6.78 16.24 -10.01
C ASN A 76 -6.75 14.71 -10.21
N ALA A 77 -7.84 14.00 -9.91
CA ALA A 77 -7.91 12.57 -10.20
C ALA A 77 -7.90 12.32 -11.71
N GLU A 78 -7.11 11.36 -12.19
CA GLU A 78 -7.04 11.03 -13.62
C GLU A 78 -8.35 10.45 -14.19
N SER A 79 -9.21 9.90 -13.32
CA SER A 79 -10.54 9.38 -13.66
C SER A 79 -11.39 9.18 -12.39
N ASP A 80 -12.68 8.89 -12.55
CA ASP A 80 -13.54 8.50 -11.42
C ASP A 80 -13.04 7.23 -10.72
N SER A 81 -12.42 6.30 -11.45
CA SER A 81 -11.82 5.10 -10.88
C SER A 81 -10.56 5.38 -10.06
N ALA A 82 -10.00 6.60 -10.17
CA ALA A 82 -8.85 7.05 -9.41
C ALA A 82 -9.20 7.60 -8.01
N LEU A 83 -10.48 7.63 -7.65
CA LEU A 83 -10.94 8.13 -6.35
C LEU A 83 -10.97 6.99 -5.32
N ILE A 84 -10.18 7.10 -4.25
CA ILE A 84 -10.17 6.16 -3.14
C ILE A 84 -11.17 6.58 -2.08
N ARG A 85 -12.19 5.74 -1.88
CA ARG A 85 -13.19 5.91 -0.82
C ARG A 85 -12.95 4.87 0.27
N ASP A 86 -12.62 5.36 1.45
CA ASP A 86 -12.60 4.51 2.64
C ASP A 86 -14.02 4.12 3.03
N ALA A 87 -14.24 2.85 3.37
CA ALA A 87 -15.57 2.34 3.69
C ALA A 87 -16.14 2.83 5.04
N GLY A 88 -15.35 3.55 5.86
CA GLY A 88 -15.82 4.05 7.15
C GLY A 88 -15.96 2.97 8.22
N ARG A 89 -15.03 2.01 8.24
CA ARG A 89 -14.98 0.93 9.23
C ARG A 89 -13.95 1.14 10.35
N THR A 90 -13.10 2.17 10.25
CA THR A 90 -12.00 2.40 11.21
C THR A 90 -12.01 3.79 11.81
N VAL A 91 -11.65 4.81 11.04
CA VAL A 91 -11.51 6.21 11.50
C VAL A 91 -12.78 7.00 11.23
N PHE A 92 -13.40 6.76 10.06
CA PHE A 92 -14.64 7.42 9.66
C PHE A 92 -15.84 6.54 10.00
N THR A 93 -17.00 7.17 10.15
CA THR A 93 -18.28 6.51 10.43
C THR A 93 -19.13 6.28 9.18
N GLN A 94 -18.70 6.80 8.04
CA GLN A 94 -19.37 6.68 6.74
C GLN A 94 -18.34 6.59 5.60
N PRO A 95 -18.75 6.10 4.40
CA PRO A 95 -17.89 6.10 3.23
C PRO A 95 -17.33 7.50 2.94
N THR A 96 -16.01 7.64 2.96
CA THR A 96 -15.33 8.94 2.90
C THR A 96 -14.29 8.92 1.78
N LEU A 97 -14.35 9.87 0.84
CA LEU A 97 -13.29 10.06 -0.15
C LEU A 97 -12.04 10.55 0.59
N THR A 98 -10.92 9.83 0.49
CA THR A 98 -9.71 10.10 1.28
C THR A 98 -8.47 10.39 0.45
N ALA A 99 -8.38 9.82 -0.75
CA ALA A 99 -7.23 10.00 -1.63
C ALA A 99 -7.61 9.85 -3.10
N SER A 100 -6.74 10.31 -3.98
CA SER A 100 -6.77 9.98 -5.41
C SER A 100 -5.35 9.91 -5.99
N TRP A 101 -5.25 9.55 -7.27
CA TRP A 101 -3.99 9.58 -7.98
C TRP A 101 -4.12 10.21 -9.38
N ASP A 102 -2.99 10.72 -9.86
CA ASP A 102 -2.71 11.06 -11.25
C ASP A 102 -1.40 10.35 -11.63
N ALA A 103 -1.51 9.34 -12.50
CA ALA A 103 -0.42 8.46 -12.88
C ALA A 103 -0.33 8.31 -14.41
N LEU A 104 -0.62 9.38 -15.15
CA LEU A 104 -0.53 9.39 -16.61
C LEU A 104 0.85 8.95 -17.14
N ASP A 105 1.91 9.20 -16.37
CA ASP A 105 3.28 8.76 -16.67
C ASP A 105 3.44 7.23 -16.70
N LEU A 106 2.55 6.46 -16.07
CA LEU A 106 2.53 4.98 -16.18
C LEU A 106 1.82 4.48 -17.45
N GLY A 107 1.33 5.40 -18.28
CA GLY A 107 0.50 5.10 -19.44
C GLY A 107 -0.99 4.97 -19.11
N PRO A 108 -1.81 4.70 -20.15
CA PRO A 108 -3.24 4.64 -20.02
C PRO A 108 -3.67 3.48 -19.12
N THR A 109 -4.75 3.69 -18.37
CA THR A 109 -5.41 2.62 -17.63
C THR A 109 -6.06 1.63 -18.59
N THR A 110 -6.08 0.35 -18.23
CA THR A 110 -6.83 -0.69 -18.96
C THR A 110 -8.35 -0.48 -18.84
N ALA A 111 -9.14 -1.09 -19.72
CA ALA A 111 -10.60 -1.06 -19.60
C ALA A 111 -11.05 -1.75 -18.30
N ILE A 112 -12.14 -1.28 -17.67
CA ILE A 112 -12.55 -1.75 -16.33
C ILE A 112 -12.85 -3.26 -16.32
N GLU A 113 -13.43 -3.75 -17.41
CA GLU A 113 -13.76 -5.15 -17.66
C GLU A 113 -12.54 -6.07 -17.70
N ASP A 114 -11.38 -5.55 -18.09
CA ASP A 114 -10.11 -6.27 -18.20
C ASP A 114 -9.29 -6.23 -16.91
N ARG A 115 -9.69 -5.41 -15.92
CA ARG A 115 -8.98 -5.25 -14.65
C ARG A 115 -9.26 -6.41 -13.70
N LEU A 116 -8.37 -6.56 -12.72
CA LEU A 116 -8.62 -7.43 -11.58
C LEU A 116 -9.87 -6.96 -10.84
N LYS A 117 -10.87 -7.84 -10.70
CA LYS A 117 -12.13 -7.51 -10.05
C LYS A 117 -11.96 -7.50 -8.53
N PHE A 118 -12.41 -6.42 -7.90
CA PHE A 118 -12.47 -6.34 -6.44
C PHE A 118 -13.67 -7.11 -5.91
N SER A 119 -13.45 -7.79 -4.78
CA SER A 119 -14.50 -8.43 -3.99
C SER A 119 -14.95 -7.48 -2.89
N VAL A 120 -16.27 -7.42 -2.68
CA VAL A 120 -16.88 -6.67 -1.58
C VAL A 120 -17.10 -7.67 -0.45
N GLY A 121 -16.37 -7.54 0.65
CA GLY A 121 -16.46 -8.51 1.74
C GLY A 121 -15.51 -8.26 2.89
N ASP A 122 -15.14 -9.34 3.56
CA ASP A 122 -14.14 -9.34 4.61
C ASP A 122 -12.73 -9.13 4.03
N ILE A 123 -11.82 -8.64 4.87
CA ILE A 123 -10.42 -8.43 4.51
C ILE A 123 -9.60 -9.51 5.22
N PRO A 124 -9.46 -10.72 4.64
CA PRO A 124 -8.83 -11.86 5.30
C PRO A 124 -7.32 -11.69 5.45
N PHE A 125 -6.68 -10.92 4.57
CA PHE A 125 -5.25 -10.63 4.60
C PHE A 125 -5.02 -9.13 4.62
N LYS A 126 -4.07 -8.69 5.43
CA LYS A 126 -3.62 -7.29 5.46
C LYS A 126 -2.11 -7.22 5.39
N GLN A 127 -1.62 -6.11 4.86
CA GLN A 127 -0.21 -5.81 4.82
C GLN A 127 0.20 -5.06 6.10
N PRO A 128 1.13 -5.59 6.91
CA PRO A 128 1.65 -4.86 8.06
C PRO A 128 2.72 -3.86 7.60
N ILE A 129 2.61 -2.64 8.13
CA ILE A 129 3.56 -1.54 7.92
C ILE A 129 4.01 -1.07 9.30
N ILE A 130 5.30 -1.21 9.59
CA ILE A 130 5.91 -0.91 10.88
C ILE A 130 6.74 0.36 10.75
N VAL A 131 6.48 1.34 11.60
CA VAL A 131 7.15 2.64 11.59
C VAL A 131 7.93 2.84 12.90
N ASN A 132 9.22 3.12 12.78
CA ASN A 132 10.09 3.45 13.90
C ASN A 132 9.93 4.93 14.28
N ARG A 133 9.10 5.21 15.28
CA ARG A 133 8.79 6.58 15.72
C ARG A 133 9.96 7.30 16.39
N GLN A 134 11.03 6.57 16.72
CA GLN A 134 12.22 7.14 17.34
C GLN A 134 13.29 7.55 16.33
N ASN A 135 13.05 7.35 15.03
CA ASN A 135 13.95 7.89 14.02
C ASN A 135 13.82 9.43 13.99
N PRO A 136 14.86 10.20 14.36
CA PRO A 136 14.78 11.66 14.46
C PRO A 136 14.73 12.37 13.10
N HIS A 137 15.05 11.65 12.02
CA HIS A 137 15.02 12.17 10.65
C HIS A 137 13.71 11.84 9.93
N LEU A 138 12.83 11.05 10.55
CA LEU A 138 11.56 10.66 9.95
C LEU A 138 10.53 11.78 10.15
N THR A 139 10.09 12.39 9.05
CA THR A 139 8.94 13.30 9.03
C THR A 139 7.66 12.54 8.68
N PRO A 140 6.46 13.08 8.97
CA PRO A 140 5.20 12.45 8.54
C PRO A 140 5.15 12.21 7.04
N GLU A 141 5.59 13.18 6.23
CA GLU A 141 5.63 13.06 4.77
C GLU A 141 6.56 11.93 4.32
N LEU A 142 7.78 11.85 4.88
CA LEU A 142 8.72 10.77 4.59
C LEU A 142 8.17 9.40 5.01
N ALA A 143 7.44 9.31 6.13
CA ALA A 143 6.79 8.08 6.55
C ALA A 143 5.69 7.64 5.56
N ILE A 144 4.87 8.58 5.08
CA ILE A 144 3.85 8.33 4.05
C ILE A 144 4.51 7.87 2.75
N GLN A 145 5.54 8.59 2.29
CA GLN A 145 6.26 8.24 1.07
C GLN A 145 6.88 6.84 1.15
N ALA A 146 7.63 6.59 2.22
CA ALA A 146 8.29 5.31 2.45
C ALA A 146 7.30 4.14 2.54
N GLY A 147 6.25 4.28 3.35
CA GLY A 147 5.27 3.21 3.55
C GLY A 147 4.49 2.88 2.28
N ALA A 148 4.11 3.89 1.50
CA ALA A 148 3.43 3.67 0.22
C ALA A 148 4.35 3.06 -0.84
N ARG A 149 5.57 3.57 -0.98
CA ARG A 149 6.57 3.02 -1.91
C ARG A 149 6.84 1.54 -1.62
N LEU A 150 7.20 1.21 -0.37
CA LEU A 150 7.51 -0.16 0.03
C LEU A 150 6.29 -1.09 -0.07
N SER A 151 5.08 -0.59 0.19
CA SER A 151 3.83 -1.34 -0.04
C SER A 151 3.68 -1.75 -1.50
N THR A 152 3.96 -0.85 -2.43
CA THR A 152 3.94 -1.14 -3.87
C THR A 152 5.10 -2.02 -4.30
N ASP A 153 6.30 -1.84 -3.74
CA ASP A 153 7.46 -2.68 -4.05
C ASP A 153 7.22 -4.14 -3.66
N VAL A 154 6.52 -4.42 -2.56
CA VAL A 154 6.08 -5.78 -2.21
C VAL A 154 5.26 -6.40 -3.33
N PHE A 155 4.31 -5.66 -3.89
CA PHE A 155 3.48 -6.13 -5.00
C PHE A 155 4.32 -6.33 -6.28
N LEU A 156 5.16 -5.35 -6.64
CA LEU A 156 6.00 -5.39 -7.85
C LEU A 156 7.12 -6.44 -7.77
N SER A 157 7.54 -6.84 -6.56
CA SER A 157 8.53 -7.89 -6.37
C SER A 157 8.11 -9.25 -6.94
N GLN A 158 6.81 -9.44 -7.18
CA GLN A 158 6.23 -10.66 -7.74
C GLN A 158 6.25 -10.72 -9.27
N ILE A 159 6.78 -9.67 -9.91
CA ILE A 159 6.95 -9.63 -11.36
C ILE A 159 8.00 -10.68 -11.77
N ASP A 160 7.63 -11.52 -12.72
CA ASP A 160 8.53 -12.47 -13.36
C ASP A 160 9.45 -11.79 -14.39
N ASP A 161 10.28 -12.59 -15.05
CA ASP A 161 11.22 -12.08 -16.06
C ASP A 161 10.54 -11.56 -17.34
N PHE A 162 9.23 -11.81 -17.50
CA PHE A 162 8.40 -11.36 -18.61
C PHE A 162 7.52 -10.15 -18.23
N GLY A 163 7.66 -9.61 -17.03
CA GLY A 163 6.85 -8.48 -16.56
C GLY A 163 5.49 -8.87 -15.97
N ASN A 164 5.14 -10.16 -15.94
CA ASN A 164 3.84 -10.64 -15.47
C ASN A 164 3.87 -10.98 -13.98
N ILE A 165 2.70 -10.91 -13.34
CA ILE A 165 2.53 -11.37 -11.96
C ILE A 165 1.59 -12.59 -11.98
N HIS A 166 2.08 -13.70 -11.45
CA HIS A 166 1.33 -14.96 -11.36
C HIS A 166 0.84 -15.19 -9.93
N LEU A 167 -0.49 -15.16 -9.76
CA LEU A 167 -1.13 -15.27 -8.45
C LEU A 167 -1.95 -16.56 -8.38
N ALA A 168 -1.58 -17.47 -7.48
CA ALA A 168 -2.41 -18.65 -7.20
C ALA A 168 -3.76 -18.23 -6.59
N LYS A 169 -4.84 -18.92 -6.96
CA LYS A 169 -6.15 -18.74 -6.30
C LYS A 169 -6.02 -19.04 -4.80
N GLY A 170 -6.59 -18.17 -3.97
CA GLY A 170 -6.47 -18.25 -2.50
C GLY A 170 -5.12 -17.83 -1.93
N SER A 171 -4.18 -17.35 -2.75
CA SER A 171 -2.92 -16.82 -2.21
C SER A 171 -3.16 -15.53 -1.39
N PRO A 172 -2.40 -15.29 -0.32
CA PRO A 172 -2.52 -14.09 0.51
C PRO A 172 -2.46 -12.78 -0.29
N LEU A 173 -1.58 -12.73 -1.30
CA LEU A 173 -1.44 -11.55 -2.14
C LEU A 173 -2.65 -11.34 -3.06
N LEU A 174 -3.17 -12.39 -3.70
CA LEU A 174 -4.39 -12.25 -4.52
C LEU A 174 -5.54 -11.74 -3.68
N GLU A 175 -5.78 -12.36 -2.52
CA GLU A 175 -6.84 -11.97 -1.60
C GLU A 175 -6.67 -10.53 -1.09
N TYR A 176 -5.44 -10.12 -0.80
CA TYR A 176 -5.15 -8.72 -0.44
C TYR A 176 -5.46 -7.74 -1.59
N LEU A 177 -5.06 -8.07 -2.82
CA LEU A 177 -5.31 -7.23 -3.99
C LEU A 177 -6.81 -7.13 -4.28
N THR A 178 -7.57 -8.23 -4.21
CA THR A 178 -9.00 -8.24 -4.52
C THR A 178 -9.87 -7.67 -3.41
N ASN A 179 -9.40 -7.63 -2.16
CA ASN A 179 -10.19 -7.13 -1.01
C ASN A 179 -9.75 -5.73 -0.54
N GLY A 180 -9.43 -4.84 -1.49
CA GLY A 180 -9.26 -3.41 -1.22
C GLY A 180 -7.94 -3.02 -0.54
N PHE A 181 -6.89 -3.82 -0.69
CA PHE A 181 -5.54 -3.54 -0.18
C PHE A 181 -5.52 -3.25 1.33
N GLY A 182 -6.08 -4.15 2.14
CA GLY A 182 -6.12 -4.00 3.59
C GLY A 182 -4.72 -3.78 4.20
N LYS A 183 -4.53 -2.70 4.97
CA LYS A 183 -3.24 -2.39 5.62
C LYS A 183 -3.42 -2.23 7.11
N THR A 184 -2.37 -2.52 7.87
CA THR A 184 -2.30 -2.17 9.29
C THR A 184 -0.98 -1.48 9.55
N VAL A 185 -1.07 -0.21 9.90
CA VAL A 185 0.11 0.65 10.11
C VAL A 185 0.30 0.86 11.59
N ILE A 186 1.46 0.44 12.11
CA ILE A 186 1.80 0.56 13.52
C ILE A 186 3.09 1.32 13.75
N GLY A 187 3.09 2.11 14.81
CA GLY A 187 4.25 2.82 15.31
C GLY A 187 4.88 2.09 16.49
N THR A 188 6.20 1.94 16.47
CA THR A 188 6.98 1.40 17.58
C THR A 188 7.62 2.54 18.37
N LYS A 189 7.54 2.47 19.70
CA LYS A 189 8.04 3.55 20.58
C LYS A 189 9.54 3.54 20.84
N ARG A 190 10.25 2.49 20.42
CA ARG A 190 11.69 2.27 20.66
C ARG A 190 12.29 1.55 19.47
N THR A 191 13.47 1.96 19.01
CA THR A 191 14.18 1.31 17.89
C THR A 191 14.48 -0.16 18.16
N ALA A 192 14.95 -0.50 19.37
CA ALA A 192 15.13 -1.91 19.75
C ALA A 192 13.82 -2.73 19.70
N HIS A 193 12.67 -2.08 19.92
CA HIS A 193 11.38 -2.75 19.80
C HIS A 193 10.90 -2.84 18.35
N HIS A 194 11.27 -1.88 17.49
CA HIS A 194 11.10 -1.99 16.03
C HIS A 194 11.75 -3.26 15.50
N ILE A 195 13.04 -3.43 15.79
CA ILE A 195 13.83 -4.60 15.37
C ILE A 195 13.16 -5.89 15.85
N LYS A 196 12.83 -5.97 17.15
CA LYS A 196 12.14 -7.15 17.71
C LYS A 196 10.78 -7.43 17.09
N THR A 197 10.02 -6.39 16.73
CA THR A 197 8.71 -6.57 16.08
C THR A 197 8.90 -7.13 14.67
N VAL A 198 9.90 -6.62 13.94
CA VAL A 198 10.27 -7.10 12.59
C VAL A 198 10.73 -8.56 12.66
N GLU A 199 11.67 -8.89 13.55
CA GLU A 199 12.16 -10.26 13.79
C GLU A 199 11.01 -11.20 14.14
N HIS A 200 10.10 -10.78 15.03
CA HIS A 200 8.98 -11.61 15.45
C HIS A 200 8.01 -11.94 14.31
N ILE A 201 7.80 -11.02 13.36
CA ILE A 201 6.99 -11.28 12.16
C ILE A 201 7.73 -12.24 11.22
N ILE A 202 9.05 -12.07 11.05
CA ILE A 202 9.88 -12.97 10.23
C ILE A 202 9.81 -14.40 10.79
N ASP A 203 9.94 -14.56 12.10
CA ASP A 203 9.92 -15.88 12.75
C ASP A 203 8.54 -16.56 12.66
N GLY A 204 7.45 -15.79 12.72
CA GLY A 204 6.08 -16.31 12.72
C GLY A 204 5.49 -16.56 11.33
N GLU A 205 5.72 -15.63 10.40
CA GLU A 205 5.09 -15.64 9.07
C GLU A 205 6.06 -15.96 7.93
N GLY A 206 7.36 -15.88 8.20
CA GLY A 206 8.41 -16.00 7.20
C GLY A 206 8.52 -14.77 6.29
N GLY A 207 9.50 -14.83 5.39
CA GLY A 207 9.77 -13.80 4.39
C GLY A 207 10.66 -12.65 4.89
N THR A 208 11.11 -11.84 3.93
CA THR A 208 11.98 -10.69 4.19
C THR A 208 11.16 -9.41 4.08
N PRO A 209 11.22 -8.50 5.06
CA PRO A 209 10.59 -7.19 4.93
C PRO A 209 11.24 -6.36 3.81
N PHE A 210 10.43 -5.49 3.22
CA PHE A 210 10.89 -4.37 2.43
C PHE A 210 11.12 -3.20 3.36
N GLU A 211 12.29 -2.60 3.30
CA GLU A 211 12.75 -1.68 4.32
C GLU A 211 13.32 -0.41 3.71
N THR A 212 13.16 0.71 4.42
CA THR A 212 13.91 1.92 4.13
C THR A 212 14.61 2.42 5.37
N GLN A 213 15.82 2.91 5.16
CA GLN A 213 16.59 3.64 6.15
C GLN A 213 16.44 5.14 5.85
N ILE A 214 16.36 5.95 6.90
CA ILE A 214 16.40 7.41 6.81
C ILE A 214 17.43 7.88 7.83
N GLY A 215 18.51 8.49 7.33
CA GLY A 215 19.76 8.57 8.08
C GLY A 215 20.35 7.16 8.25
N GLU A 216 20.85 6.87 9.45
CA GLU A 216 21.46 5.57 9.80
C GLU A 216 20.49 4.60 10.48
N ILE A 217 19.22 4.97 10.59
CA ILE A 217 18.21 4.20 11.35
C ILE A 217 17.15 3.68 10.38
N GLN A 218 16.84 2.40 10.53
CA GLN A 218 15.70 1.80 9.87
C GLN A 218 14.39 2.49 10.28
N ALA A 219 13.69 3.05 9.30
CA ALA A 219 12.56 3.95 9.54
C ALA A 219 11.21 3.25 9.33
N VAL A 220 11.07 2.51 8.22
CA VAL A 220 9.83 1.83 7.86
C VAL A 220 10.15 0.43 7.34
N SER A 221 9.35 -0.55 7.77
CA SER A 221 9.39 -1.94 7.30
C SER A 221 8.00 -2.33 6.83
N VAL A 222 7.90 -2.97 5.67
CA VAL A 222 6.64 -3.43 5.08
C VAL A 222 6.79 -4.88 4.67
N PHE A 223 5.80 -5.72 4.96
CA PHE A 223 5.84 -7.14 4.62
C PHE A 223 4.88 -7.49 3.50
N ALA A 224 4.93 -8.74 3.04
CA ALA A 224 3.84 -9.35 2.29
C ALA A 224 2.54 -9.36 3.12
N PRO A 225 1.36 -9.43 2.48
CA PRO A 225 0.10 -9.60 3.21
C PRO A 225 0.08 -10.89 4.02
N ILE A 226 -0.33 -10.77 5.29
CA ILE A 226 -0.49 -11.89 6.23
C ILE A 226 -1.92 -11.93 6.75
N ALA A 227 -2.32 -13.03 7.38
CA ALA A 227 -3.68 -13.22 7.86
C ALA A 227 -4.06 -12.13 8.88
N SER A 228 -5.23 -11.51 8.70
CA SER A 228 -5.71 -10.40 9.53
C SER A 228 -5.76 -10.73 11.01
N GLY A 229 -6.13 -11.97 11.37
CA GLY A 229 -6.17 -12.42 12.77
C GLY A 229 -4.81 -12.43 13.45
N LYS A 230 -3.74 -12.72 12.72
CA LYS A 230 -2.37 -12.77 13.26
C LYS A 230 -1.76 -11.39 13.48
N ILE A 231 -2.16 -10.39 12.71
CA ILE A 231 -1.67 -9.02 12.86
C ILE A 231 -2.00 -8.46 14.25
N GLU A 232 -3.11 -8.88 14.86
CA GLU A 232 -3.47 -8.42 16.21
C GLU A 232 -2.42 -8.79 17.26
N GLU A 233 -1.76 -9.95 17.09
CA GLU A 233 -0.71 -10.44 17.97
C GLU A 233 0.51 -9.49 18.00
N TYR A 234 0.78 -8.83 16.87
CA TYR A 234 1.92 -7.91 16.71
C TYR A 234 1.59 -6.45 17.05
N THR A 235 0.30 -6.08 17.02
CA THR A 235 -0.13 -4.67 16.97
C THR A 235 -0.72 -4.13 18.27
N LYS A 236 -1.02 -4.98 19.25
CA LYS A 236 -1.67 -4.61 20.52
C LYS A 236 -0.77 -4.78 21.76
N THR A 237 0.48 -4.31 21.71
CA THR A 237 1.37 -4.33 22.90
C THR A 237 1.46 -2.96 23.58
N LYS A 238 2.13 -2.85 24.74
CA LYS A 238 2.39 -1.54 25.37
C LYS A 238 3.33 -0.64 24.52
N LEU A 239 4.10 -1.26 23.61
CA LEU A 239 5.19 -0.64 22.86
C LEU A 239 4.92 -0.55 21.35
N THR A 240 3.89 -1.24 20.85
CA THR A 240 3.31 -1.11 19.51
C THR A 240 1.88 -0.59 19.60
N ARG A 241 1.52 0.38 18.76
CA ARG A 241 0.13 0.86 18.62
C ARG A 241 -0.14 1.22 17.17
N LEU A 242 -1.42 1.29 16.79
CA LEU A 242 -1.80 1.98 15.56
C LEU A 242 -1.16 3.37 15.52
N LEU A 243 -0.61 3.72 14.37
CA LEU A 243 0.16 4.95 14.22
C LEU A 243 -0.78 6.15 14.11
N ASP A 244 -0.77 7.00 15.13
CA ASP A 244 -1.53 8.25 15.19
C ASP A 244 -0.66 9.43 14.74
N SER A 245 0.48 9.60 15.41
CA SER A 245 1.52 10.57 15.09
C SER A 245 2.92 9.97 15.30
N LEU A 246 3.97 10.67 14.85
CA LEU A 246 5.36 10.34 15.20
C LEU A 246 5.66 10.73 16.64
#